data_AF-A0A447US19-F1
#
_entry.id   AF-A0A447US19-F1
#
_cell.length_a   1.000
_cell.length_b   1.000
_cell.length_c   1.000
_cell.angle_alpha   90.00
_cell.angle_beta   90.00
_cell.angle_gamma   90.00
#
_symmetry.space_group_name_H-M   'P 1'
#
loop_
_entity.id
_entity.type
_entity.pdbx_description
1 polymer ?
#
loop_
_entity_poly.entity_id
_entity_poly.type
_entity_poly.pdbx_seq_one_letter_code
_entity_poly.pdbx_strand_id
1 'polypeptide(L)'
;MLADEQVDVQWMRRDPQHRTSTVVVDLDEQGERSFTFMVRPSADLFLTSDDLPPFQVGEWLHVCSIALSAEPSRSATLQAMETIRKTGGFVSFDPNIRHDLWRHDAELRQCLAQALTKADVVKLSVEELSYLTGEHQVQDGLTALMQSCPASLVLVTRGKEGVITWHEGTMTHYPATSVECVDTTGAGDAFVAGLLYGLASAGSAIPHHLPPIIGLAQRCGALATTAKGAMTALPYLHEL
;
A
#
# COMPACT_ATOMS: atom_id res chain seq x y z
N MET A 1 -15.58 -12.07 8.19
CA MET A 1 -14.86 -11.63 6.98
C MET A 1 -13.88 -10.46 7.22
N LEU A 2 -13.86 -9.82 8.41
CA LEU A 2 -12.67 -9.14 8.95
C LEU A 2 -12.50 -9.52 10.43
N ALA A 3 -13.61 -9.50 11.18
CA ALA A 3 -13.66 -10.02 12.54
C ALA A 3 -13.27 -11.51 12.65
N ASP A 4 -13.62 -12.34 11.65
CA ASP A 4 -13.19 -13.75 11.58
C ASP A 4 -11.65 -13.88 11.48
N GLU A 5 -10.99 -12.89 10.88
CA GLU A 5 -9.53 -12.76 10.78
C GLU A 5 -8.94 -11.97 11.97
N GLN A 6 -9.73 -11.75 13.03
CA GLN A 6 -9.35 -11.04 14.25
C GLN A 6 -8.95 -9.57 14.04
N VAL A 7 -9.38 -8.96 12.93
CA VAL A 7 -9.22 -7.51 12.71
C VAL A 7 -10.24 -6.76 13.55
N ASP A 8 -9.77 -5.75 14.30
CA ASP A 8 -10.65 -4.84 15.03
C ASP A 8 -11.44 -3.96 14.04
N VAL A 9 -12.77 -4.08 14.09
CA VAL A 9 -13.70 -3.37 13.22
C VAL A 9 -14.52 -2.30 13.96
N GLN A 10 -14.15 -1.91 15.17
CA GLN A 10 -14.93 -0.94 15.96
C GLN A 10 -15.10 0.43 15.26
N TRP A 11 -14.15 0.80 14.39
CA TRP A 11 -14.17 2.03 13.60
C TRP A 11 -14.72 1.84 12.18
N MET A 12 -15.12 0.62 11.80
CA MET A 12 -15.80 0.38 10.52
C MET A 12 -17.25 0.89 10.59
N ARG A 13 -17.65 1.65 9.58
CA ARG A 13 -18.99 2.24 9.48
C ARG A 13 -19.75 1.65 8.31
N ARG A 14 -21.06 1.46 8.51
CA ARG A 14 -21.98 1.10 7.44
C ARG A 14 -22.62 2.38 6.91
N ASP A 15 -22.27 2.75 5.69
CA ASP A 15 -22.94 3.83 4.98
C ASP A 15 -24.39 3.40 4.63
N PRO A 16 -25.41 4.19 5.01
CA PRO A 16 -26.82 3.84 4.76
C PRO A 16 -27.30 4.17 3.33
N GLN A 17 -26.57 4.97 2.57
CA GLN A 17 -26.97 5.52 1.26
C GLN A 17 -26.23 4.84 0.10
N HIS A 18 -24.94 4.59 0.27
CA HIS A 18 -24.04 4.09 -0.77
C HIS A 18 -23.88 2.56 -0.70
N ARG A 19 -23.26 1.98 -1.72
CA ARG A 19 -23.01 0.54 -1.82
C ARG A 19 -21.53 0.25 -1.60
N THR A 20 -21.23 -0.90 -1.01
CA THR A 20 -19.87 -1.42 -0.90
C THR A 20 -19.27 -1.61 -2.29
N SER A 21 -17.98 -1.28 -2.44
CA SER A 21 -17.26 -1.49 -3.70
C SER A 21 -17.39 -2.93 -4.17
N THR A 22 -17.69 -3.11 -5.45
CA THR A 22 -17.76 -4.42 -6.10
C THR A 22 -16.87 -4.36 -7.33
N VAL A 23 -15.90 -5.27 -7.40
CA VAL A 23 -14.89 -5.30 -8.45
C VAL A 23 -14.96 -6.64 -9.16
N VAL A 24 -15.05 -6.61 -10.48
CA VAL A 24 -14.88 -7.80 -11.33
C VAL A 24 -13.40 -7.88 -11.69
N VAL A 25 -12.80 -9.03 -11.42
CA VAL A 25 -11.42 -9.34 -11.80
C VAL A 25 -11.47 -10.24 -13.02
N ASP A 26 -10.89 -9.78 -14.12
CA ASP A 26 -10.67 -10.60 -15.30
C ASP A 26 -9.21 -11.09 -15.32
N LEU A 27 -9.02 -12.32 -15.78
CA LEU A 27 -7.73 -12.96 -15.97
C LEU A 27 -7.66 -13.33 -17.44
N ASP A 28 -6.83 -12.63 -18.20
CA ASP A 28 -6.66 -12.98 -19.60
C ASP A 28 -5.84 -14.27 -19.78
N GLU A 29 -5.72 -14.73 -21.03
CA GLU A 29 -4.98 -15.96 -21.37
C GLU A 29 -3.47 -15.86 -21.04
N GLN A 30 -2.95 -14.65 -20.86
CA GLN A 30 -1.56 -14.36 -20.49
C GLN A 30 -1.39 -14.22 -18.96
N GLY A 31 -2.48 -14.25 -18.20
CA GLY A 31 -2.52 -14.07 -16.76
C GLY A 31 -2.42 -12.60 -16.31
N GLU A 32 -2.56 -11.64 -17.23
CA GLU A 32 -2.69 -10.21 -16.92
C GLU A 32 -4.11 -9.97 -16.34
N ARG A 33 -4.16 -9.13 -15.30
CA ARG A 33 -5.41 -8.85 -14.59
C ARG A 33 -5.93 -7.48 -14.96
N SER A 34 -7.24 -7.42 -15.23
CA SER A 34 -7.96 -6.15 -15.25
C SER A 34 -8.99 -6.09 -14.13
N PHE A 35 -9.16 -4.90 -13.56
CA PHE A 35 -10.09 -4.65 -12.47
C PHE A 35 -11.19 -3.72 -12.94
N THR A 36 -12.42 -4.22 -13.04
CA THR A 36 -13.58 -3.41 -13.39
C THR A 36 -14.38 -3.07 -12.13
N PHE A 37 -14.30 -1.81 -11.70
CA PHE A 37 -15.10 -1.30 -10.58
C PHE A 37 -16.55 -1.07 -11.01
N MET A 38 -17.48 -1.82 -10.42
CA MET A 38 -18.91 -1.81 -10.76
C MET A 38 -19.71 -0.75 -9.99
N VAL A 39 -19.20 -0.28 -8.85
CA VAL A 39 -19.86 0.71 -7.99
C VAL A 39 -19.00 1.96 -7.95
N ARG A 40 -19.51 3.08 -8.47
CA ARG A 40 -18.80 4.37 -8.52
C ARG A 40 -19.77 5.54 -8.26
N PRO A 41 -19.62 6.33 -7.19
CA PRO A 41 -18.73 6.12 -6.05
C PRO A 41 -19.23 5.00 -5.12
N SER A 42 -18.32 4.26 -4.50
CA SER A 42 -18.62 3.29 -3.43
C SER A 42 -18.55 3.93 -2.04
N ALA A 43 -19.10 3.25 -1.03
CA ALA A 43 -19.26 3.76 0.33
C ALA A 43 -17.95 4.23 1.00
N ASP A 44 -16.82 3.60 0.67
CA ASP A 44 -15.47 3.99 1.14
C ASP A 44 -15.06 5.41 0.73
N LEU A 45 -15.66 5.97 -0.33
CA LEU A 45 -15.41 7.34 -0.77
C LEU A 45 -16.19 8.39 0.02
N PHE A 46 -17.03 7.98 0.97
CA PHE A 46 -17.83 8.85 1.83
C PHE A 46 -17.31 8.94 3.27
N LEU A 47 -16.09 8.47 3.53
CA LEU A 47 -15.39 8.67 4.80
C LEU A 47 -15.25 10.17 5.11
N THR A 48 -15.57 10.56 6.34
CA THR A 48 -15.44 11.93 6.84
C THR A 48 -14.44 12.00 7.99
N SER A 49 -14.07 13.21 8.40
CA SER A 49 -13.20 13.42 9.56
C SER A 49 -13.78 12.89 10.87
N ASP A 50 -15.12 12.84 10.98
CA ASP A 50 -15.82 12.37 12.17
C ASP A 50 -15.77 10.83 12.32
N ASP A 51 -15.41 10.13 11.25
CA ASP A 51 -15.25 8.68 11.24
C ASP A 51 -13.84 8.24 11.71
N LEU A 52 -12.88 9.17 11.79
CA LEU A 52 -11.50 8.87 12.11
C LEU A 52 -11.34 8.42 13.58
N PRO A 53 -10.58 7.34 13.84
CA PRO A 53 -10.26 6.95 15.21
C PRO A 53 -9.31 7.96 15.88
N PRO A 54 -9.25 7.98 17.22
CA PRO A 54 -8.12 8.58 17.90
C PRO A 54 -6.87 7.77 17.60
N PHE A 55 -5.78 8.45 17.25
CA PHE A 55 -4.46 7.83 17.07
C PHE A 55 -3.65 7.89 18.36
N GLN A 56 -2.72 6.97 18.54
CA GLN A 56 -1.76 6.91 19.64
C GLN A 56 -0.32 6.96 19.13
N VAL A 57 0.61 7.27 20.03
CA VAL A 57 2.03 7.33 19.73
C VAL A 57 2.54 5.96 19.27
N GLY A 58 3.36 5.94 18.22
CA GLY A 58 3.93 4.70 17.67
C GLY A 58 2.97 3.84 16.84
N GLU A 59 1.71 4.24 16.67
CA GLU A 59 0.77 3.53 15.77
C GLU A 59 1.13 3.74 14.29
N TRP A 60 0.64 2.84 13.45
CA TRP A 60 0.83 2.87 12.00
C TRP A 60 -0.51 3.07 11.29
N LEU A 61 -0.53 3.98 10.32
CA LEU A 61 -1.62 4.15 9.37
C LEU A 61 -1.14 3.74 7.98
N HIS A 62 -1.85 2.81 7.33
CA HIS A 62 -1.60 2.46 5.93
C HIS A 62 -2.70 3.04 5.03
N VAL A 63 -2.30 3.64 3.90
CA VAL A 63 -3.21 4.31 2.96
C VAL A 63 -2.89 3.89 1.53
N CYS A 64 -3.94 3.69 0.73
CA CYS A 64 -3.87 3.54 -0.73
C CYS A 64 -4.54 4.70 -1.47
N SER A 65 -4.17 4.95 -2.74
CA SER A 65 -4.67 6.13 -3.46
C SER A 65 -6.19 6.16 -3.71
N ILE A 66 -6.89 5.02 -3.65
CA ILE A 66 -8.35 4.99 -3.80
C ILE A 66 -9.06 5.89 -2.78
N ALA A 67 -8.56 5.94 -1.54
CA ALA A 67 -9.09 6.80 -0.48
C ALA A 67 -8.91 8.31 -0.78
N LEU A 68 -8.06 8.64 -1.75
CA LEU A 68 -7.81 10.00 -2.22
C LEU A 68 -8.61 10.32 -3.49
N SER A 69 -9.31 9.36 -4.10
CA SER A 69 -9.90 9.53 -5.43
C SER A 69 -11.06 10.52 -5.48
N ALA A 70 -11.81 10.69 -4.38
CA ALA A 70 -12.95 11.60 -4.31
C ALA A 70 -13.16 12.19 -2.92
N GLU A 71 -13.85 13.33 -2.85
CA GLU A 71 -14.36 13.89 -1.60
C GLU A 71 -15.65 13.18 -1.17
N PRO A 72 -15.92 13.07 0.17
CA PRO A 72 -15.14 13.61 1.29
C PRO A 72 -13.92 12.76 1.73
N SER A 73 -13.78 11.53 1.22
CA SER A 73 -12.73 10.60 1.67
C SER A 73 -11.31 11.13 1.49
N ARG A 74 -11.05 11.89 0.41
CA ARG A 74 -9.74 12.52 0.16
C ARG A 74 -9.32 13.44 1.30
N SER A 75 -10.17 14.41 1.67
CA SER A 75 -9.86 15.33 2.75
C SER A 75 -9.72 14.61 4.09
N ALA A 76 -10.61 13.65 4.39
CA ALA A 76 -10.56 12.86 5.62
C ALA A 76 -9.26 12.03 5.72
N THR A 77 -8.84 11.42 4.62
CA THR A 77 -7.62 10.60 4.54
C THR A 77 -6.36 11.44 4.75
N LEU A 78 -6.26 12.60 4.07
CA LEU A 78 -5.12 13.50 4.25
C LEU A 78 -5.07 14.06 5.68
N GLN A 79 -6.23 14.31 6.30
CA GLN A 79 -6.34 14.68 7.71
C GLN A 79 -5.87 13.54 8.63
N ALA A 80 -6.22 12.28 8.33
CA ALA A 80 -5.77 11.12 9.09
C ALA A 80 -4.24 10.99 9.09
N MET A 81 -3.62 11.07 7.90
CA MET A 81 -2.16 11.04 7.73
C MET A 81 -1.47 12.17 8.51
N GLU A 82 -2.03 13.37 8.49
CA GLU A 82 -1.51 14.51 9.25
C GLU A 82 -1.66 14.31 10.77
N THR A 83 -2.80 13.78 11.21
CA THR A 83 -3.14 13.64 12.63
C THR A 83 -2.28 12.57 13.29
N ILE A 84 -2.14 11.39 12.67
CA ILE A 84 -1.31 10.32 13.24
C ILE A 84 0.16 10.75 13.38
N ARG A 85 0.70 11.47 12.41
CA ARG A 85 2.08 12.00 12.48
C ARG A 85 2.25 13.00 13.60
N LYS A 86 1.27 13.89 13.81
CA LYS A 86 1.28 14.84 14.94
C LYS A 86 1.25 14.14 16.31
N THR A 87 0.63 12.98 16.39
CA THR A 87 0.61 12.14 17.61
C THR A 87 1.90 11.34 17.81
N GLY A 88 2.81 11.35 16.84
CA GLY A 88 4.05 10.56 16.88
C GLY A 88 3.87 9.11 16.41
N GLY A 89 2.86 8.85 15.58
CA GLY A 89 2.76 7.61 14.79
C GLY A 89 3.36 7.77 13.39
N PHE A 90 3.18 6.74 12.57
CA PHE A 90 3.80 6.59 11.26
C PHE A 90 2.77 6.38 10.15
N VAL A 91 3.12 6.81 8.94
CA VAL A 91 2.31 6.64 7.74
C VAL A 91 3.03 5.76 6.74
N SER A 92 2.36 4.68 6.33
CA SER A 92 2.71 3.87 5.18
C SER A 92 1.78 4.20 4.01
N PHE A 93 2.35 4.40 2.84
CA PHE A 93 1.59 4.71 1.62
C PHE A 93 1.98 3.75 0.49
N ASP A 94 0.99 3.06 -0.06
CA ASP A 94 1.10 2.31 -1.32
C ASP A 94 0.13 2.95 -2.32
N PRO A 95 0.59 3.71 -3.33
CA PRO A 95 -0.31 4.31 -4.30
C PRO A 95 -1.34 3.33 -4.85
N ASN A 96 -0.94 2.08 -5.12
CA ASN A 96 -1.80 1.01 -5.62
C ASN A 96 -2.79 1.55 -6.68
N ILE A 97 -2.23 2.22 -7.71
CA ILE A 97 -2.98 3.14 -8.57
C ILE A 97 -4.10 2.39 -9.32
N ARG A 98 -5.29 2.99 -9.34
CA ARG A 98 -6.44 2.55 -10.15
C ARG A 98 -6.94 3.70 -11.00
N HIS A 99 -6.32 3.89 -12.16
CA HIS A 99 -6.59 5.03 -13.06
C HIS A 99 -8.09 5.24 -13.35
N ASP A 100 -8.83 4.15 -13.51
CA ASP A 100 -10.29 4.12 -13.72
C ASP A 100 -11.14 4.88 -12.69
N LEU A 101 -10.61 5.10 -11.48
CA LEU A 101 -11.32 5.80 -10.41
C LEU A 101 -11.08 7.32 -10.42
N TRP A 102 -10.18 7.79 -11.27
CA TRP A 102 -9.80 9.19 -11.37
C TRP A 102 -10.34 9.80 -12.66
N ARG A 103 -10.99 10.97 -12.54
CA ARG A 103 -11.49 11.68 -13.71
C ARG A 103 -10.37 12.32 -14.53
N HIS A 104 -9.33 12.81 -13.84
CA HIS A 104 -8.23 13.54 -14.46
C HIS A 104 -6.89 13.06 -13.90
N ASP A 105 -5.95 12.75 -14.78
CA ASP A 105 -4.59 12.33 -14.40
C ASP A 105 -3.87 13.39 -13.54
N ALA A 106 -4.09 14.67 -13.85
CA ALA A 106 -3.52 15.77 -13.07
C ALA A 106 -3.98 15.77 -11.60
N GLU A 107 -5.24 15.38 -11.35
CA GLU A 107 -5.80 15.29 -9.99
C GLU A 107 -5.19 14.12 -9.23
N LEU A 108 -5.02 12.97 -9.88
CA LEU A 108 -4.30 11.82 -9.34
C LEU A 108 -2.88 12.22 -8.93
N ARG A 109 -2.10 12.81 -9.85
CA ARG A 109 -0.73 13.26 -9.58
C ARG A 109 -0.64 14.23 -8.42
N GLN A 110 -1.56 15.20 -8.35
CA GLN A 110 -1.62 16.14 -7.24
C GLN A 110 -1.88 15.43 -5.90
N CYS A 111 -2.82 14.50 -5.86
CA CYS A 111 -3.15 13.76 -4.64
C CYS A 111 -2.00 12.83 -4.20
N LEU A 112 -1.36 12.14 -5.15
CA LEU A 112 -0.18 11.32 -4.86
C LEU A 112 0.95 12.17 -4.29
N ALA A 113 1.25 13.33 -4.89
CA ALA A 113 2.27 14.25 -4.39
C ALA A 113 1.97 14.69 -2.94
N GLN A 114 0.71 15.05 -2.64
CA GLN A 114 0.31 15.41 -1.29
C GLN A 114 0.48 14.25 -0.29
N ALA A 115 0.06 13.05 -0.65
CA ALA A 115 0.20 11.87 0.20
C ALA A 115 1.67 11.49 0.44
N LEU A 116 2.51 11.55 -0.61
CA LEU A 116 3.95 11.27 -0.51
C LEU A 116 4.64 12.20 0.50
N THR A 117 4.28 13.49 0.55
CA THR A 117 4.85 14.43 1.54
C THR A 117 4.49 14.10 3.00
N LYS A 118 3.53 13.19 3.21
CA LYS A 118 3.03 12.77 4.52
C LYS A 118 3.37 11.32 4.84
N ALA A 119 4.11 10.62 3.98
CA ALA A 119 4.46 9.21 4.20
C ALA A 119 5.84 9.08 4.84
N ASP A 120 5.98 8.17 5.80
CA ASP A 120 7.25 7.75 6.39
C ASP A 120 7.82 6.53 5.65
N VAL A 121 6.92 5.66 5.16
CA VAL A 121 7.23 4.49 4.32
C VAL A 121 6.40 4.54 3.05
N VAL A 122 7.03 4.39 1.89
CA VAL A 122 6.35 4.33 0.60
C VAL A 122 6.67 3.01 -0.09
N LYS A 123 5.67 2.28 -0.57
CA LYS A 123 5.87 1.13 -1.46
C LYS A 123 5.32 1.47 -2.84
N LEU A 124 6.07 1.11 -3.88
CA LEU A 124 5.75 1.35 -5.29
C LEU A 124 6.00 0.08 -6.09
N SER A 125 5.26 -0.10 -7.18
CA SER A 125 5.73 -0.93 -8.29
C SER A 125 6.74 -0.16 -9.17
N VAL A 126 7.39 -0.86 -10.12
CA VAL A 126 8.27 -0.21 -11.11
C VAL A 126 7.46 0.76 -11.97
N GLU A 127 6.26 0.37 -12.36
CA GLU A 127 5.33 1.14 -13.18
C GLU A 127 4.88 2.40 -12.45
N GLU A 128 4.55 2.30 -11.16
CA GLU A 128 4.16 3.44 -10.32
C GLU A 128 5.32 4.43 -10.12
N LEU A 129 6.54 3.92 -9.89
CA LEU A 129 7.73 4.77 -9.81
C LEU A 129 7.95 5.51 -11.13
N SER A 130 7.86 4.80 -12.26
CA SER A 130 8.01 5.40 -13.59
C SER A 130 6.93 6.44 -13.87
N TYR A 131 5.68 6.15 -13.48
CA TYR A 131 4.58 7.08 -13.61
C TYR A 131 4.79 8.37 -12.81
N LEU A 132 5.30 8.26 -11.58
CA LEU A 132 5.55 9.41 -10.69
C LEU A 132 6.72 10.28 -11.14
N THR A 133 7.77 9.66 -11.69
CA THR A 133 9.07 10.31 -11.92
C THR A 133 9.37 10.60 -13.38
N GLY A 134 8.72 9.89 -14.30
CA GLY A 134 9.05 9.88 -15.73
C GLY A 134 10.27 9.01 -16.09
N GLU A 135 10.94 8.41 -15.10
CA GLU A 135 12.14 7.62 -15.32
C GLU A 135 11.82 6.13 -15.53
N HIS A 136 12.56 5.47 -16.40
CA HIS A 136 12.37 4.03 -16.68
C HIS A 136 13.29 3.12 -15.86
N GLN A 137 14.43 3.65 -15.42
CA GLN A 137 15.36 2.90 -14.56
C GLN A 137 14.99 3.14 -13.10
N VAL A 138 14.96 2.06 -12.30
CA VAL A 138 14.53 2.14 -10.89
C VAL A 138 15.44 3.06 -10.07
N GLN A 139 16.76 3.02 -10.31
CA GLN A 139 17.74 3.85 -9.60
C GLN A 139 17.54 5.34 -9.91
N ASP A 140 17.30 5.69 -11.18
CA ASP A 140 17.06 7.07 -11.60
C ASP A 140 15.72 7.56 -11.07
N GLY A 141 14.68 6.72 -11.14
CA GLY A 141 13.37 7.02 -10.56
C GLY A 141 13.42 7.23 -9.05
N LEU A 142 14.12 6.36 -8.30
CA LEU A 142 14.31 6.56 -6.87
C LEU A 142 15.07 7.86 -6.59
N THR A 143 16.13 8.15 -7.35
CA THR A 143 16.88 9.40 -7.21
C THR A 143 15.99 10.62 -7.44
N ALA A 144 15.15 10.61 -8.47
CA ALA A 144 14.22 11.68 -8.78
C ALA A 144 13.12 11.83 -7.72
N LEU A 145 12.49 10.72 -7.29
CA LEU A 145 11.45 10.72 -6.27
C LEU A 145 11.97 11.30 -4.95
N MET A 146 13.17 10.90 -4.52
CA MET A 146 13.75 11.32 -3.25
C MET A 146 14.14 12.81 -3.20
N GLN A 147 14.07 13.54 -4.32
CA GLN A 147 14.20 15.01 -4.31
C GLN A 147 13.01 15.71 -3.66
N SER A 148 11.84 15.05 -3.61
CA SER A 148 10.58 15.63 -3.12
C SER A 148 9.84 14.75 -2.10
N CYS A 149 10.15 13.46 -2.02
CA CYS A 149 9.58 12.54 -1.05
C CYS A 149 10.39 12.57 0.26
N PRO A 150 9.78 12.90 1.42
CA PRO A 150 10.46 12.92 2.71
C PRO A 150 10.53 11.55 3.40
N ALA A 151 9.94 10.50 2.81
CA ALA A 151 9.91 9.16 3.40
C ALA A 151 11.32 8.65 3.69
N SER A 152 11.54 8.08 4.87
CA SER A 152 12.85 7.52 5.23
C SER A 152 13.09 6.17 4.57
N LEU A 153 12.01 5.46 4.21
CA LEU A 153 12.04 4.15 3.53
C LEU A 153 11.12 4.15 2.31
N VAL A 154 11.70 3.89 1.14
CA VAL A 154 10.95 3.67 -0.11
C VAL A 154 11.26 2.28 -0.64
N LEU A 155 10.25 1.50 -1.01
CA LEU A 155 10.39 0.15 -1.55
C LEU A 155 9.82 0.10 -2.96
N VAL A 156 10.57 -0.47 -3.91
CA VAL A 156 10.15 -0.66 -5.30
C VAL A 156 10.13 -2.15 -5.59
N THR A 157 8.93 -2.72 -5.64
CA THR A 157 8.73 -4.15 -5.91
C THR A 157 8.87 -4.45 -7.39
N ARG A 158 9.60 -5.52 -7.72
CA ARG A 158 9.97 -5.94 -9.09
C ARG A 158 9.51 -7.37 -9.39
N GLY A 159 8.39 -7.78 -8.81
CA GLY A 159 7.85 -9.14 -8.93
C GLY A 159 8.90 -10.21 -8.60
N LYS A 160 9.16 -11.12 -9.54
CA LYS A 160 10.15 -12.21 -9.40
C LYS A 160 11.60 -11.75 -9.22
N GLU A 161 11.91 -10.47 -9.48
CA GLU A 161 13.24 -9.93 -9.26
C GLU A 161 13.43 -9.41 -7.82
N GLY A 162 12.38 -9.39 -7.00
CA GLY A 162 12.46 -8.98 -5.60
C GLY A 162 12.11 -7.52 -5.38
N VAL A 163 12.85 -6.83 -4.51
CA VAL A 163 12.57 -5.45 -4.12
C VAL A 163 13.85 -4.64 -4.01
N ILE A 164 13.81 -3.40 -4.52
CA ILE A 164 14.87 -2.41 -4.27
C ILE A 164 14.36 -1.45 -3.20
N THR A 165 15.13 -1.25 -2.14
CA THR A 165 14.82 -0.26 -1.11
C THR A 165 15.73 0.94 -1.25
N TRP A 166 15.20 2.13 -1.04
CA TRP A 166 15.96 3.30 -0.61
C TRP A 166 15.71 3.50 0.89
N HIS A 167 16.77 3.55 1.69
CA HIS A 167 16.68 3.76 3.13
C HIS A 167 17.80 4.71 3.58
N GLU A 168 17.44 5.90 4.07
CA GLU A 168 18.38 6.90 4.59
C GLU A 168 19.57 7.18 3.63
N GLY A 169 19.29 7.28 2.33
CA GLY A 169 20.31 7.53 1.31
C GLY A 169 20.98 6.29 0.72
N THR A 170 20.70 5.09 1.24
CA THR A 170 21.27 3.84 0.74
C THR A 170 20.27 3.07 -0.11
N MET A 171 20.65 2.71 -1.33
CA MET A 171 19.89 1.79 -2.17
C MET A 171 20.38 0.36 -1.97
N THR A 172 19.47 -0.60 -1.75
CA THR A 172 19.80 -2.03 -1.61
C THR A 172 18.81 -2.88 -2.38
N HIS A 173 19.31 -3.85 -3.15
CA HIS A 173 18.47 -4.84 -3.84
C HIS A 173 18.40 -6.13 -3.04
N TYR A 174 17.18 -6.59 -2.79
CA TYR A 174 16.87 -7.86 -2.16
C TYR A 174 16.23 -8.78 -3.20
N PRO A 175 16.92 -9.83 -3.68
CA PRO A 175 16.37 -10.74 -4.68
C PRO A 175 15.17 -11.51 -4.14
N ALA A 176 14.19 -11.84 -4.98
CA ALA A 176 13.07 -12.68 -4.57
C ALA A 176 13.49 -14.15 -4.41
N THR A 177 12.78 -14.86 -3.54
CA THR A 177 12.78 -16.33 -3.54
C THR A 177 11.77 -16.81 -4.57
N SER A 178 12.15 -17.79 -5.40
CA SER A 178 11.26 -18.37 -6.40
C SER A 178 10.16 -19.22 -5.75
N VAL A 179 8.92 -19.05 -6.21
CA VAL A 179 7.74 -19.82 -5.80
C VAL A 179 6.92 -20.22 -7.01
N GLU A 180 6.15 -21.30 -6.89
CA GLU A 180 5.15 -21.67 -7.91
C GLU A 180 3.96 -20.72 -7.82
N CYS A 181 3.86 -19.81 -8.78
CA CYS A 181 2.83 -18.79 -8.84
C CYS A 181 1.55 -19.33 -9.49
N VAL A 182 0.43 -19.22 -8.77
CA VAL A 182 -0.92 -19.56 -9.24
C VAL A 182 -1.72 -18.29 -9.56
N ASP A 183 -1.66 -17.28 -8.69
CA ASP A 183 -2.41 -16.03 -8.84
C ASP A 183 -1.66 -14.87 -8.16
N THR A 184 -1.30 -13.80 -8.87
CA THR A 184 -0.58 -12.66 -8.29
C THR A 184 -1.49 -11.65 -7.58
N THR A 185 -2.81 -11.85 -7.57
CA THR A 185 -3.76 -10.95 -6.90
C THR A 185 -3.43 -10.85 -5.41
N GLY A 186 -3.25 -9.63 -4.91
CA GLY A 186 -2.97 -9.39 -3.49
C GLY A 186 -1.51 -9.63 -3.08
N ALA A 187 -0.61 -10.05 -3.98
CA ALA A 187 0.81 -10.25 -3.62
C ALA A 187 1.49 -8.96 -3.13
N GLY A 188 1.15 -7.81 -3.72
CA GLY A 188 1.62 -6.50 -3.26
C GLY A 188 1.08 -6.14 -1.87
N ASP A 189 -0.21 -6.40 -1.62
CA ASP A 189 -0.84 -6.14 -0.34
C ASP A 189 -0.28 -7.07 0.76
N ALA A 190 -0.03 -8.35 0.43
CA ALA A 190 0.62 -9.31 1.32
C ALA A 190 2.06 -8.93 1.64
N PHE A 191 2.81 -8.41 0.66
CA PHE A 191 4.13 -7.85 0.87
C PHE A 191 4.07 -6.67 1.86
N VAL A 192 3.13 -5.74 1.67
CA VAL A 192 2.90 -4.61 2.59
C VAL A 192 2.50 -5.10 3.99
N ALA A 193 1.64 -6.12 4.10
CA ALA A 193 1.25 -6.69 5.38
C ALA A 193 2.47 -7.26 6.15
N GLY A 194 3.33 -8.03 5.47
CA GLY A 194 4.57 -8.55 6.08
C GLY A 194 5.55 -7.43 6.47
N LEU A 195 5.68 -6.41 5.63
CA LEU A 195 6.49 -5.22 5.92
C LEU A 195 5.99 -4.50 7.17
N LEU A 196 4.69 -4.19 7.23
CA LEU A 196 4.08 -3.46 8.34
C LEU A 196 4.08 -4.27 9.63
N TYR A 197 3.85 -5.58 9.56
CA TYR A 197 4.00 -6.46 10.72
C TYR A 197 5.42 -6.39 11.28
N GLY A 198 6.44 -6.49 10.42
CA GLY A 198 7.84 -6.42 10.83
C GLY A 198 8.22 -5.06 11.41
N LEU A 199 7.76 -3.96 10.80
CA LEU A 199 8.00 -2.60 11.28
C LEU A 199 7.29 -2.32 12.61
N ALA A 200 6.02 -2.67 12.74
CA ALA A 200 5.26 -2.48 13.98
C ALA A 200 5.83 -3.33 15.13
N SER A 201 6.37 -4.52 14.82
CA SER A 201 7.03 -5.39 15.81
C SER A 201 8.39 -4.87 16.27
N ALA A 202 9.06 -4.03 15.45
CA ALA A 202 10.36 -3.45 15.78
C ALA A 202 10.26 -2.26 16.76
N GLY A 203 9.05 -1.77 17.03
CA GLY A 203 8.77 -0.70 17.99
C GLY A 203 8.45 0.63 17.32
N SER A 204 8.74 1.73 18.02
CA SER A 204 8.30 3.08 17.65
C SER A 204 9.25 3.81 16.68
N ALA A 205 10.01 3.09 15.87
CA ALA A 205 10.89 3.67 14.86
C ALA A 205 11.15 2.66 13.74
N ILE A 206 11.40 3.17 12.52
CA ILE A 206 11.88 2.34 11.42
C ILE A 206 13.31 1.88 11.75
N PRO A 207 13.58 0.57 11.82
CA PRO A 207 14.88 0.08 12.25
C PRO A 207 15.93 0.21 11.15
N HIS A 208 17.17 0.52 11.53
CA HIS A 208 18.31 0.53 10.59
C HIS A 208 18.55 -0.84 9.94
N HIS A 209 18.31 -1.94 10.68
CA HIS A 209 18.50 -3.30 10.18
C HIS A 209 17.22 -3.84 9.51
N LEU A 210 17.04 -3.51 8.24
CA LEU A 210 15.90 -3.93 7.42
C LEU A 210 15.85 -5.39 6.93
N PRO A 211 16.97 -6.13 6.72
CA PRO A 211 16.92 -7.42 6.04
C PRO A 211 15.91 -8.44 6.60
N PRO A 212 15.71 -8.62 7.92
CA PRO A 212 14.69 -9.53 8.45
C PRO A 212 13.26 -9.12 8.07
N ILE A 213 12.99 -7.81 8.09
CA ILE A 213 11.67 -7.24 7.76
C ILE A 213 11.39 -7.36 6.27
N ILE A 214 12.39 -7.05 5.42
CA ILE A 214 12.27 -7.22 3.97
C ILE A 214 12.10 -8.70 3.61
N GLY A 215 12.85 -9.59 4.26
CA GLY A 215 12.69 -11.03 4.08
C GLY A 215 11.29 -11.50 4.45
N LEU A 216 10.70 -10.97 5.53
CA LEU A 216 9.33 -11.28 5.92
C LEU A 216 8.32 -10.80 4.87
N ALA A 217 8.43 -9.54 4.44
CA ALA A 217 7.59 -8.95 3.39
C ALA A 217 7.65 -9.77 2.09
N GLN A 218 8.84 -10.16 1.64
CA GLN A 218 9.01 -10.99 0.45
C GLN A 218 8.38 -12.37 0.60
N ARG A 219 8.49 -13.02 1.77
CA ARG A 219 7.85 -14.31 2.02
C ARG A 219 6.33 -14.20 1.98
N CYS A 220 5.75 -13.19 2.62
CA CYS A 220 4.29 -12.94 2.56
C CYS A 220 3.82 -12.71 1.13
N GLY A 221 4.50 -11.83 0.38
CA GLY A 221 4.18 -11.55 -1.01
C GLY A 221 4.29 -12.77 -1.91
N ALA A 222 5.29 -13.62 -1.70
CA ALA A 222 5.49 -14.85 -2.47
C ALA A 222 4.43 -15.91 -2.15
N LEU A 223 4.18 -16.19 -0.87
CA LEU A 223 3.18 -17.17 -0.42
C LEU A 223 1.76 -16.79 -0.84
N ALA A 224 1.43 -15.49 -0.83
CA ALA A 224 0.13 -15.02 -1.32
C ALA A 224 -0.13 -15.40 -2.78
N THR A 225 0.91 -15.69 -3.57
CA THR A 225 0.74 -16.10 -4.97
C THR A 225 0.33 -17.55 -5.20
N THR A 226 0.33 -18.40 -4.15
CA THR A 226 0.18 -19.85 -4.31
C THR A 226 -1.29 -20.31 -4.34
N ALA A 227 -2.26 -19.41 -4.20
CA ALA A 227 -3.69 -19.72 -4.32
C ALA A 227 -4.45 -18.56 -4.97
N LYS A 228 -5.62 -18.85 -5.55
CA LYS A 228 -6.49 -17.83 -6.15
C LYS A 228 -7.13 -16.94 -5.09
N GLY A 229 -7.15 -15.62 -5.34
CA GLY A 229 -7.77 -14.60 -4.50
C GLY A 229 -6.81 -13.94 -3.52
N ALA A 230 -7.05 -12.64 -3.26
CA ALA A 230 -6.11 -11.78 -2.53
C ALA A 230 -5.80 -12.20 -1.08
N MET A 231 -6.76 -12.84 -0.40
CA MET A 231 -6.64 -13.20 1.02
C MET A 231 -6.43 -14.69 1.26
N THR A 232 -6.60 -15.53 0.23
CA THR A 232 -6.70 -16.99 0.37
C THR A 232 -5.42 -17.64 0.87
N ALA A 233 -4.26 -17.14 0.45
CA ALA A 233 -2.94 -17.66 0.81
C ALA A 233 -2.11 -16.65 1.61
N LEU A 234 -2.76 -15.73 2.33
CA LEU A 234 -2.06 -14.92 3.32
C LEU A 234 -1.51 -15.84 4.42
N PRO A 235 -0.19 -15.85 4.66
CA PRO A 235 0.41 -16.83 5.56
C PRO A 235 0.23 -16.45 7.02
N TYR A 236 0.14 -17.47 7.86
CA TYR A 236 0.30 -17.36 9.31
C TYR A 236 1.79 -17.34 9.70
N LEU A 237 2.07 -16.86 10.91
CA LEU A 237 3.46 -16.74 11.40
C LEU A 237 4.22 -18.07 11.41
N HIS A 238 3.54 -19.21 11.59
CA HIS A 238 4.19 -20.53 11.59
C HIS A 238 4.57 -21.04 10.19
N GLU A 239 4.14 -20.34 9.13
CA GLU A 239 4.45 -20.63 7.73
C GLU A 239 5.58 -19.71 7.20
N LEU A 240 6.04 -18.74 8.01
CA LEU A 240 7.02 -17.70 7.69
C LEU A 240 8.36 -17.91 8.38
#